data_AF-A0A5V3U0W3-F1
#
_entry.id   AF-A0A5V3U0W3-F1
#
_cell.length_a   1.000
_cell.length_b   1.000
_cell.length_c   1.000
_cell.angle_alpha   90.00
_cell.angle_beta   90.00
_cell.angle_gamma   90.00
#
_symmetry.space_group_name_H-M   'P 1'
#
loop_
_entity.id
_entity.type
_entity.pdbx_description
1 polymer ?
#
loop_
_entity_poly.entity_id
_entity_poly.type
_entity_poly.pdbx_seq_one_letter_code
_entity_poly.pdbx_strand_id
1 'polypeptide(L)'
;FFRICKAGGIIIAILPGGFIRSQGSGYVRNKVISESENIEISVIDNKSKFFGIDSRFKFLIISLHKKSDPIDYNKQNIYLTHEKGNLSGLELLGNVCIGRKALANIRPDFSIPEVKNITEWRLFLSLYDSGIKWCDKLSGWNIKFSREVDMTKDKINFEKEAKLNSIPVIEGRMVSQYRFGCKGYVSGTGRSSIWESYPTGNSSINPQFWIDKDKLSLQTRERIKSKRVGFCDISGQTNERTFMASLIPENVVCGNKV
;
A
#
# COMPACT_ATOMS: atom_id res chain seq x y z
N PHE A 1 -2.60 -27.67 2.84
CA PHE A 1 -1.58 -28.23 1.93
C PHE A 1 -0.21 -28.39 2.60
N PHE A 2 0.39 -27.35 3.22
CA PHE A 2 1.79 -27.45 3.70
C PHE A 2 2.01 -28.50 4.82
N ARG A 3 1.02 -28.64 5.73
CA ARG A 3 1.07 -29.63 6.82
C ARG A 3 0.95 -31.09 6.34
N ILE A 4 0.23 -31.32 5.24
CA ILE A 4 -0.03 -32.67 4.71
C ILE A 4 1.04 -33.13 3.71
N CYS A 5 1.83 -32.19 3.16
CA CYS A 5 2.98 -32.51 2.32
C CYS A 5 4.11 -33.11 3.17
N LYS A 6 4.64 -34.27 2.77
CA LYS A 6 5.80 -34.89 3.42
C LYS A 6 7.08 -34.08 3.13
N ALA A 7 8.11 -34.30 3.94
CA ALA A 7 9.45 -33.74 3.69
C ALA A 7 9.96 -34.17 2.29
N GLY A 8 10.61 -33.26 1.56
CA GLY A 8 11.00 -33.48 0.15
C GLY A 8 9.82 -33.51 -0.84
N GLY A 9 8.61 -33.20 -0.40
CA GLY A 9 7.44 -33.16 -1.28
C GLY A 9 7.30 -31.83 -2.01
N ILE A 10 6.62 -31.86 -3.16
CA ILE A 10 6.30 -30.66 -3.94
C ILE A 10 4.86 -30.22 -3.66
N ILE A 11 4.66 -28.91 -3.54
CA ILE A 11 3.36 -28.27 -3.40
C ILE A 11 3.21 -27.30 -4.57
N ILE A 12 2.14 -27.46 -5.33
CA ILE A 12 1.72 -26.50 -6.35
C ILE A 12 0.34 -25.96 -5.98
N ALA A 13 0.19 -24.63 -5.93
CA ALA A 13 -1.08 -24.01 -5.58
C ALA A 13 -1.30 -22.68 -6.30
N ILE A 14 -2.58 -22.37 -6.57
CA ILE A 14 -3.02 -21.06 -7.04
C ILE A 14 -3.48 -20.24 -5.83
N LEU A 15 -2.91 -19.06 -5.63
CA LEU A 15 -3.20 -18.17 -4.51
C LEU A 15 -3.56 -16.75 -4.98
N PRO A 16 -4.30 -15.96 -4.19
CA PRO A 16 -4.45 -14.53 -4.44
C PRO A 16 -3.09 -13.79 -4.44
N GLY A 17 -2.91 -12.84 -5.37
CA GLY A 17 -1.71 -12.01 -5.50
C GLY A 17 -1.33 -11.22 -4.24
N GLY A 18 -2.25 -11.05 -3.31
CA GLY A 18 -1.98 -10.47 -2.00
C GLY A 18 -1.00 -11.31 -1.14
N PHE A 19 -0.87 -12.61 -1.39
CA PHE A 19 -0.07 -13.51 -0.55
C PHE A 19 1.39 -13.05 -0.37
N ILE A 20 2.03 -12.57 -1.45
CA ILE A 20 3.44 -12.13 -1.45
C ILE A 20 3.69 -10.79 -0.76
N ARG A 21 2.66 -10.02 -0.40
CA ARG A 21 2.82 -8.63 0.09
C ARG A 21 1.94 -8.23 1.27
N SER A 22 0.81 -8.90 1.47
CA SER A 22 -0.15 -8.52 2.50
C SER A 22 0.40 -8.80 3.89
N GLN A 23 0.15 -7.89 4.82
CA GLN A 23 0.48 -8.11 6.24
C GLN A 23 -0.31 -9.29 6.80
N GLY A 24 -1.58 -9.45 6.40
CA GLY A 24 -2.45 -10.53 6.88
C GLY A 24 -1.97 -11.93 6.47
N SER A 25 -1.19 -12.05 5.38
CA SER A 25 -0.56 -13.31 4.97
C SER A 25 0.85 -13.50 5.56
N GLY A 26 1.35 -12.56 6.36
CA GLY A 26 2.73 -12.54 6.85
C GLY A 26 3.13 -13.82 7.56
N TYR A 27 2.32 -14.30 8.51
CA TYR A 27 2.60 -15.54 9.25
C TYR A 27 2.74 -16.75 8.32
N VAL A 28 1.76 -16.95 7.42
CA VAL A 28 1.76 -18.08 6.48
C VAL A 28 2.92 -17.97 5.49
N ARG A 29 3.18 -16.77 4.97
CA ARG A 29 4.28 -16.49 4.05
C ARG A 29 5.64 -16.80 4.68
N ASN A 30 5.89 -16.32 5.89
CA ASN A 30 7.11 -16.61 6.64
C ASN A 30 7.30 -18.11 6.79
N LYS A 31 6.27 -18.83 7.28
CA LYS A 31 6.33 -20.27 7.48
C LYS A 31 6.67 -21.01 6.19
N VAL A 32 5.90 -20.76 5.13
CA VAL A 32 6.08 -21.42 3.83
C VAL A 32 7.46 -21.16 3.25
N ILE A 33 7.93 -19.92 3.25
CA ILE A 33 9.25 -19.57 2.69
C ILE A 33 10.39 -20.16 3.54
N SER A 34 10.21 -20.24 4.86
CA SER A 34 11.23 -20.79 5.76
C SER A 34 11.33 -22.31 5.77
N GLU A 35 10.28 -23.01 5.34
CA GLU A 35 10.20 -24.46 5.33
C GLU A 35 10.32 -25.04 3.90
N SER A 36 10.63 -24.21 2.90
CA SER A 36 10.78 -24.64 1.51
C SER A 36 12.20 -24.40 1.00
N GLU A 37 12.80 -25.40 0.38
CA GLU A 37 14.10 -25.29 -0.29
C GLU A 37 13.94 -24.52 -1.62
N ASN A 38 13.18 -25.06 -2.55
CA ASN A 38 12.93 -24.39 -3.83
C ASN A 38 11.60 -23.65 -3.78
N ILE A 39 11.59 -22.40 -4.23
CA ILE A 39 10.43 -21.53 -4.25
C ILE A 39 10.37 -20.84 -5.60
N GLU A 40 9.33 -21.17 -6.34
CA GLU A 40 9.01 -20.53 -7.63
C GLU A 40 7.63 -19.91 -7.52
N ILE A 41 7.51 -18.68 -8.00
CA ILE A 41 6.29 -17.88 -7.91
C ILE A 41 6.07 -17.22 -9.27
N SER A 42 5.00 -17.62 -9.94
CA SER A 42 4.48 -16.93 -11.12
C SER A 42 3.40 -15.93 -10.72
N VAL A 43 3.61 -14.66 -11.01
CA VAL A 43 2.65 -13.57 -10.83
C VAL A 43 1.91 -13.35 -12.15
N ILE A 44 0.59 -13.50 -12.12
CA ILE A 44 -0.25 -13.47 -13.33
C ILE A 44 -1.42 -12.51 -13.10
N ASP A 45 -1.77 -11.72 -14.12
CA ASP A 45 -2.99 -10.90 -14.12
C ASP A 45 -4.19 -11.62 -14.75
N ASN A 46 -5.41 -11.22 -14.39
CA ASN A 46 -6.65 -11.80 -14.90
C ASN A 46 -7.14 -11.13 -16.19
N LYS A 47 -6.27 -10.52 -17.00
CA LYS A 47 -6.72 -9.81 -18.22
C LYS A 47 -7.34 -10.74 -19.23
N SER A 48 -6.87 -11.99 -19.29
CA SER A 48 -7.46 -13.05 -20.12
C SER A 48 -8.69 -13.71 -19.52
N LYS A 49 -9.19 -13.23 -18.37
CA LYS A 49 -10.42 -13.72 -17.72
C LYS A 49 -10.41 -15.23 -17.44
N PHE A 50 -9.28 -15.76 -17.00
CA PHE A 50 -9.19 -17.16 -16.52
C PHE A 50 -10.21 -17.45 -15.41
N PHE A 51 -10.55 -16.42 -14.63
CA PHE A 51 -11.59 -16.47 -13.60
C PHE A 51 -12.65 -15.40 -13.90
N GLY A 52 -13.91 -15.70 -13.59
CA GLY A 52 -15.07 -14.79 -13.70
C GLY A 52 -15.09 -13.67 -12.65
N ILE A 53 -13.93 -13.06 -12.38
CA ILE A 53 -13.73 -11.94 -11.44
C ILE A 53 -13.12 -10.74 -12.18
N ASP A 54 -12.87 -9.65 -11.47
CA ASP A 54 -12.26 -8.44 -12.05
C ASP A 54 -10.96 -8.78 -12.81
N SER A 55 -10.84 -8.27 -14.03
CA SER A 55 -9.72 -8.59 -14.94
C SER A 55 -8.37 -8.06 -14.45
N ARG A 56 -8.38 -7.16 -13.47
CA ARG A 56 -7.18 -6.53 -12.91
C ARG A 56 -6.70 -7.27 -11.66
N PHE A 57 -7.43 -8.30 -11.23
CA PHE A 57 -7.02 -9.16 -10.13
C PHE A 57 -5.75 -9.92 -10.49
N LYS A 58 -4.81 -10.01 -9.56
CA LYS A 58 -3.59 -10.81 -9.71
C LYS A 58 -3.69 -12.10 -8.92
N PHE A 59 -3.19 -13.18 -9.48
CA PHE A 59 -3.04 -14.47 -8.83
C PHE A 59 -1.59 -14.93 -8.91
N LEU A 60 -1.25 -15.88 -8.05
CA LEU A 60 0.05 -16.51 -7.99
C LEU A 60 -0.12 -17.98 -8.29
N ILE A 61 0.75 -18.53 -9.14
CA ILE A 61 1.03 -19.96 -9.12
C ILE A 61 2.31 -20.12 -8.33
N ILE A 62 2.24 -20.85 -7.21
CA ILE A 62 3.40 -21.12 -6.37
C ILE A 62 3.79 -22.58 -6.50
N SER A 63 5.09 -22.84 -6.66
CA SER A 63 5.71 -24.15 -6.54
C SER A 63 6.68 -24.12 -5.38
N LEU A 64 6.51 -25.05 -4.44
CA LEU A 64 7.30 -25.13 -3.22
C LEU A 64 7.83 -26.55 -3.06
N HIS A 65 9.15 -26.69 -2.93
CA HIS A 65 9.77 -27.93 -2.51
C HIS A 65 9.96 -27.89 -1.00
N LYS A 66 9.17 -28.66 -0.25
CA LYS A 66 9.26 -28.70 1.21
C LYS A 66 10.58 -29.33 1.61
N LYS A 67 11.28 -28.70 2.55
CA LYS A 67 12.60 -29.14 2.96
C LYS A 67 12.63 -30.61 3.41
N SER A 68 13.63 -31.35 2.96
CA SER A 68 14.02 -32.63 3.57
C SER A 68 15.08 -32.42 4.63
N ASP A 69 15.96 -31.45 4.40
CA ASP A 69 17.15 -31.18 5.20
C ASP A 69 17.19 -29.73 5.70
N PRO A 70 18.10 -29.38 6.62
CA PRO A 70 18.30 -27.99 7.01
C PRO A 70 18.66 -27.10 5.81
N ILE A 71 17.99 -25.96 5.69
CA ILE A 71 18.17 -25.02 4.59
C ILE A 71 19.35 -24.05 4.89
N ASP A 72 20.34 -23.98 4.00
CA ASP A 72 21.31 -22.88 3.98
C ASP A 72 20.76 -21.67 3.23
N TYR A 73 20.22 -20.72 3.99
CA TYR A 73 19.63 -19.47 3.46
C TYR A 73 20.59 -18.63 2.60
N ASN A 74 21.91 -18.79 2.74
CA ASN A 74 22.87 -18.04 1.93
C ASN A 74 22.89 -18.47 0.46
N LYS A 75 22.50 -19.72 0.18
CA LYS A 75 22.59 -20.34 -1.15
C LYS A 75 21.25 -20.47 -1.84
N GLN A 76 20.19 -19.94 -1.24
CA GLN A 76 18.82 -20.19 -1.66
C GLN A 76 18.20 -18.93 -2.28
N ASN A 77 17.56 -19.13 -3.42
CA ASN A 77 16.87 -18.09 -4.16
C ASN A 77 15.35 -18.29 -4.10
N ILE A 78 14.63 -17.22 -4.43
CA ILE A 78 13.22 -17.25 -4.81
C ILE A 78 13.17 -16.86 -6.28
N TYR A 79 12.56 -17.71 -7.09
CA TYR A 79 12.35 -17.44 -8.51
C TYR A 79 11.00 -16.76 -8.67
N LEU A 80 11.02 -15.51 -9.13
CA LEU A 80 9.82 -14.73 -9.39
C LEU A 80 9.68 -14.52 -10.88
N THR A 81 8.56 -14.99 -11.43
CA THR A 81 8.20 -14.87 -12.84
C THR A 81 6.97 -13.98 -12.97
N HIS A 82 6.97 -13.08 -13.93
CA HIS A 82 5.80 -12.27 -14.27
C HIS A 82 5.28 -12.74 -15.61
N GLU A 83 4.01 -13.10 -15.64
CA GLU A 83 3.38 -13.68 -16.82
C GLU A 83 2.05 -12.99 -17.09
N LYS A 84 1.65 -13.03 -18.35
CA LYS A 84 0.38 -12.51 -18.81
C LYS A 84 -0.35 -13.60 -19.56
N GLY A 85 -1.63 -13.77 -19.27
CA GLY A 85 -2.46 -14.66 -20.08
C GLY A 85 -2.59 -14.17 -21.51
N ASN A 86 -2.70 -15.10 -22.45
CA ASN A 86 -3.14 -14.85 -23.82
C ASN A 86 -4.06 -16.00 -24.29
N LEU A 87 -4.42 -16.02 -25.58
CA LEU A 87 -5.33 -17.03 -26.13
C LEU A 87 -4.72 -18.45 -26.18
N SER A 88 -3.39 -18.58 -26.17
CA SER A 88 -2.67 -19.84 -26.30
C SER A 88 -1.99 -20.32 -25.01
N GLY A 89 -2.02 -19.53 -23.93
CA GLY A 89 -1.40 -19.87 -22.65
C GLY A 89 -0.90 -18.65 -21.87
N LEU A 90 0.34 -18.75 -21.38
CA LEU A 90 1.03 -17.72 -20.61
C LEU A 90 2.21 -17.15 -21.41
N GLU A 91 2.28 -15.83 -21.49
CA GLU A 91 3.39 -15.06 -22.05
C GLU A 91 4.30 -14.58 -20.92
N LEU A 92 5.59 -14.91 -21.01
CA LEU A 92 6.60 -14.44 -20.06
C LEU A 92 6.89 -12.96 -20.28
N LEU A 93 6.68 -12.14 -19.25
CA LEU A 93 7.01 -10.71 -19.26
C LEU A 93 8.36 -10.40 -18.60
N GLY A 94 8.82 -11.26 -17.70
CA GLY A 94 10.09 -11.09 -17.00
C GLY A 94 10.28 -12.14 -15.92
N ASN A 95 11.53 -12.38 -15.53
CA ASN A 95 11.88 -13.26 -14.43
C ASN A 95 13.06 -12.70 -13.64
N VAL A 96 13.17 -13.11 -12.39
CA VAL A 96 14.26 -12.71 -11.51
C VAL A 96 14.50 -13.73 -10.42
N CYS A 97 15.77 -13.93 -10.09
CA CYS A 97 16.20 -14.69 -8.92
C CYS A 97 16.49 -13.73 -7.76
N ILE A 98 15.71 -13.83 -6.69
CA ILE A 98 15.86 -13.00 -5.48
C ILE A 98 16.56 -13.84 -4.42
N GLY A 99 17.75 -13.41 -4.00
CA GLY A 99 18.49 -14.08 -2.92
C GLY A 99 17.74 -14.00 -1.60
N ARG A 100 17.48 -15.14 -0.96
CA ARG A 100 16.62 -15.22 0.23
C ARG A 100 17.20 -14.48 1.43
N LYS A 101 18.53 -14.55 1.63
CA LYS A 101 19.23 -13.76 2.66
C LYS A 101 19.13 -12.25 2.40
N ALA A 102 19.38 -11.82 1.16
CA ALA A 102 19.26 -10.42 0.79
C ALA A 102 17.83 -9.90 1.03
N LEU A 103 16.82 -10.70 0.66
CA LEU A 103 15.42 -10.38 0.93
C LEU A 103 15.14 -10.31 2.45
N ALA A 104 15.59 -11.28 3.24
CA ALA A 104 15.35 -11.29 4.69
C ALA A 104 15.95 -10.06 5.40
N ASN A 105 17.11 -9.59 4.94
CA ASN A 105 17.77 -8.41 5.49
C ASN A 105 16.96 -7.13 5.29
N ILE A 106 16.26 -7.01 4.16
CA ILE A 106 15.53 -5.79 3.77
C ILE A 106 14.02 -5.88 4.05
N ARG A 107 13.48 -7.10 4.07
CA ARG A 107 12.08 -7.47 4.35
C ARG A 107 12.05 -8.70 5.26
N PRO A 108 12.20 -8.51 6.58
CA PRO A 108 12.12 -9.61 7.56
C PRO A 108 10.80 -10.36 7.56
N ASP A 109 9.73 -9.76 7.01
CA ASP A 109 8.42 -10.39 6.86
C ASP A 109 8.29 -11.22 5.56
N PHE A 110 9.38 -11.37 4.82
CA PHE A 110 9.47 -11.99 3.49
C PHE A 110 8.45 -11.44 2.48
N SER A 111 8.00 -10.20 2.60
CA SER A 111 7.25 -9.57 1.53
C SER A 111 8.13 -9.45 0.28
N ILE A 112 7.64 -9.96 -0.85
CA ILE A 112 8.41 -10.04 -2.09
C ILE A 112 8.07 -8.84 -2.97
N PRO A 113 9.05 -7.98 -3.32
CA PRO A 113 8.81 -6.88 -4.25
C PRO A 113 8.54 -7.44 -5.66
N GLU A 114 7.61 -6.82 -6.39
CA GLU A 114 7.26 -7.20 -7.76
C GLU A 114 8.28 -6.68 -8.79
N VAL A 115 9.57 -6.97 -8.57
CA VAL A 115 10.65 -6.70 -9.54
C VAL A 115 10.61 -7.75 -10.66
N LYS A 116 10.84 -7.33 -11.90
CA LYS A 116 10.66 -8.17 -13.10
C LYS A 116 11.94 -8.73 -13.69
N ASN A 117 13.08 -8.18 -13.29
CA ASN A 117 14.39 -8.56 -13.80
C ASN A 117 15.49 -8.21 -12.77
N ILE A 118 16.70 -8.67 -13.05
CA ILE A 118 17.86 -8.44 -12.17
C ILE A 118 18.22 -6.96 -12.03
N THR A 119 17.97 -6.14 -13.05
CA THR A 119 18.24 -4.70 -13.02
C THR A 119 17.31 -3.99 -12.04
N GLU A 120 16.00 -4.30 -12.07
CA GLU A 120 15.04 -3.79 -11.11
C GLU A 120 15.33 -4.27 -9.68
N TRP A 121 15.76 -5.52 -9.51
CA TRP A 121 16.19 -6.03 -8.19
C TRP A 121 17.41 -5.27 -7.64
N ARG A 122 18.43 -5.02 -8.48
CA ARG A 122 19.59 -4.21 -8.11
C ARG A 122 19.22 -2.77 -7.79
N LEU A 123 18.31 -2.18 -8.57
CA LEU A 123 17.79 -0.84 -8.30
C LEU A 123 17.05 -0.81 -6.96
N PHE A 124 16.23 -1.80 -6.66
CA PHE A 124 15.53 -1.92 -5.38
C PHE A 124 16.49 -1.98 -4.20
N LEU A 125 17.56 -2.78 -4.30
CA LEU A 125 18.61 -2.86 -3.29
C LEU A 125 19.35 -1.53 -3.12
N SER A 126 19.76 -0.89 -4.22
CA SER A 126 20.43 0.41 -4.19
C SER A 126 19.59 1.50 -3.52
N LEU A 127 18.28 1.55 -3.82
CA LEU A 127 17.35 2.47 -3.17
C LEU A 127 17.20 2.18 -1.67
N TYR A 128 17.20 0.91 -1.27
CA TYR A 128 17.13 0.51 0.14
C TYR A 128 18.40 0.90 0.90
N ASP A 129 19.58 0.60 0.34
CA ASP A 129 20.88 0.84 0.98
C ASP A 129 21.23 2.33 1.06
N SER A 130 20.77 3.12 0.08
CA SER A 130 20.93 4.58 0.08
C SER A 130 19.93 5.29 1.02
N GLY A 131 18.89 4.58 1.49
CA GLY A 131 17.83 5.15 2.30
C GLY A 131 18.15 5.16 3.79
N ILE A 132 17.62 6.15 4.51
CA ILE A 132 17.65 6.18 5.97
C ILE A 132 16.44 5.42 6.51
N LYS A 133 16.68 4.39 7.32
CA LYS A 133 15.60 3.62 7.94
C LYS A 133 14.92 4.46 9.02
N TRP A 134 13.58 4.47 9.03
CA TRP A 134 12.81 5.21 10.05
C TRP A 134 13.06 4.71 11.48
N CYS A 135 13.45 3.45 11.64
CA CYS A 135 13.78 2.86 12.93
C CYS A 135 15.20 3.19 13.41
N ASP A 136 16.03 3.84 12.58
CA ASP A 136 17.35 4.28 13.01
C ASP A 136 17.21 5.50 13.93
N LYS A 137 17.85 5.44 15.11
CA LYS A 137 17.82 6.51 16.11
C LYS A 137 18.47 7.80 15.59
N LEU A 138 19.43 7.68 14.67
CA LEU A 138 20.13 8.82 14.06
C LEU A 138 19.38 9.42 12.87
N SER A 139 18.24 8.83 12.48
CA SER A 139 17.52 9.24 11.29
C SER A 139 16.86 10.62 11.38
N GLY A 140 16.66 11.14 12.59
CA GLY A 140 15.90 12.36 12.85
C GLY A 140 14.38 12.22 12.61
N TRP A 141 13.91 11.07 12.12
CA TRP A 141 12.50 10.80 11.88
C TRP A 141 11.78 10.43 13.18
N ASN A 142 10.75 11.19 13.56
CA ASN A 142 9.81 10.85 14.63
C ASN A 142 8.39 10.70 14.06
N ILE A 143 8.21 9.70 13.20
CA ILE A 143 6.98 9.51 12.44
C ILE A 143 5.90 8.91 13.34
N LYS A 144 4.77 9.59 13.44
CA LYS A 144 3.56 9.11 14.13
C LYS A 144 2.38 9.14 13.18
N PHE A 145 2.00 7.96 12.68
CA PHE A 145 0.76 7.80 11.92
C PHE A 145 -0.44 8.04 12.82
N SER A 146 -1.40 8.82 12.32
CA SER A 146 -2.62 9.13 13.05
C SER A 146 -3.77 9.24 12.07
N ARG A 147 -4.93 8.75 12.48
CA ARG A 147 -6.22 9.10 11.87
C ARG A 147 -6.82 10.21 12.71
N GLU A 148 -7.23 11.30 12.10
CA GLU A 148 -7.74 12.46 12.85
C GLU A 148 -9.25 12.39 13.07
N VAL A 149 -10.00 12.25 11.98
CA VAL A 149 -11.43 11.94 12.01
C VAL A 149 -11.75 10.83 10.99
N ASP A 150 -12.76 10.03 11.29
CA ASP A 150 -13.26 8.96 10.44
C ASP A 150 -14.54 9.40 9.74
N MET A 151 -14.48 9.49 8.41
CA MET A 151 -15.58 10.04 7.60
C MET A 151 -16.88 9.23 7.70
N THR A 152 -16.80 7.98 8.19
CA THR A 152 -17.96 7.12 8.39
C THR A 152 -18.40 7.12 9.85
N LYS A 153 -17.48 6.91 10.79
CA LYS A 153 -17.81 6.80 12.22
C LYS A 153 -18.19 8.13 12.85
N ASP A 154 -17.53 9.21 12.44
CA ASP A 154 -17.73 10.55 13.01
C ASP A 154 -18.76 11.36 12.22
N LYS A 155 -19.45 10.74 11.25
CA LYS A 155 -20.41 11.40 10.35
C LYS A 155 -21.47 12.23 11.08
N ILE A 156 -21.91 11.79 12.25
CA ILE A 156 -22.91 12.49 13.06
C ILE A 156 -22.43 13.86 13.57
N ASN A 157 -21.12 14.06 13.65
CA ASN A 157 -20.52 15.32 14.12
C ASN A 157 -20.22 16.30 12.96
N PHE A 158 -20.48 15.92 11.71
CA PHE A 158 -20.20 16.78 10.57
C PHE A 158 -21.38 17.67 10.20
N GLU A 159 -21.05 18.92 9.91
CA GLU A 159 -21.98 19.95 9.48
C GLU A 159 -21.59 20.43 8.07
N LYS A 160 -22.57 20.91 7.30
CA LYS A 160 -22.33 21.38 5.91
C LYS A 160 -21.97 22.86 5.84
N GLU A 161 -22.19 23.60 6.93
CA GLU A 161 -21.97 25.03 7.01
C GLU A 161 -21.00 25.33 8.14
N ALA A 162 -20.17 26.34 7.93
CA ALA A 162 -19.28 26.82 8.97
C ALA A 162 -20.08 27.48 10.10
N LYS A 163 -19.79 27.07 11.33
CA LYS A 163 -20.25 27.74 12.56
C LYS A 163 -19.09 28.35 13.31
N LEU A 164 -19.39 29.17 14.31
CA LEU A 164 -18.42 29.61 15.29
C LEU A 164 -17.74 28.38 15.92
N ASN A 165 -16.39 28.39 16.01
CA ASN A 165 -15.56 27.28 16.50
C ASN A 165 -15.53 26.01 15.60
N SER A 166 -16.09 26.04 14.39
CA SER A 166 -15.97 24.92 13.46
C SER A 166 -14.61 24.86 12.78
N ILE A 167 -14.13 23.64 12.54
CA ILE A 167 -12.88 23.32 11.87
C ILE A 167 -13.22 22.67 10.51
N PRO A 168 -12.59 23.09 9.40
CA PRO A 168 -12.83 22.49 8.10
C PRO A 168 -12.30 21.04 8.05
N VAL A 169 -13.11 20.13 7.52
CA VAL A 169 -12.74 18.74 7.29
C VAL A 169 -12.18 18.57 5.89
N ILE A 170 -10.92 18.16 5.81
CA ILE A 170 -10.16 17.98 4.58
C ILE A 170 -10.36 16.57 4.05
N GLU A 171 -10.88 16.49 2.83
CA GLU A 171 -11.03 15.24 2.08
C GLU A 171 -9.87 15.03 1.10
N GLY A 172 -9.64 13.78 0.70
CA GLY A 172 -8.56 13.42 -0.24
C GLY A 172 -8.65 14.11 -1.61
N ARG A 173 -9.80 14.68 -1.97
CA ARG A 173 -9.98 15.49 -3.19
C ARG A 173 -9.30 16.86 -3.11
N MET A 174 -9.14 17.40 -1.90
CA MET A 174 -8.54 18.70 -1.63
C MET A 174 -7.00 18.62 -1.56
N VAL A 175 -6.45 17.40 -1.56
CA VAL A 175 -5.02 17.13 -1.46
C VAL A 175 -4.52 16.48 -2.75
N SER A 176 -3.46 17.05 -3.32
CA SER A 176 -2.74 16.50 -4.47
C SER A 176 -1.24 16.48 -4.16
N GLN A 177 -0.43 15.99 -5.10
CA GLN A 177 1.01 15.89 -4.94
C GLN A 177 1.62 17.26 -4.63
N TYR A 178 2.16 17.40 -3.42
CA TYR A 178 2.74 18.61 -2.84
C TYR A 178 1.79 19.82 -2.74
N ARG A 179 0.48 19.62 -2.94
CA ARG A 179 -0.52 20.69 -2.97
C ARG A 179 -1.65 20.43 -1.98
N PHE A 180 -1.92 21.42 -1.15
CA PHE A 180 -3.05 21.46 -0.24
C PHE A 180 -4.10 22.45 -0.76
N GLY A 181 -5.38 22.17 -0.54
CA GLY A 181 -6.49 23.01 -0.99
C GLY A 181 -6.55 23.16 -2.51
N CYS A 182 -6.31 22.08 -3.27
CA CYS A 182 -6.29 22.12 -4.74
C CYS A 182 -7.69 22.03 -5.38
N LYS A 183 -8.70 21.66 -4.59
CA LYS A 183 -10.10 21.60 -5.03
C LYS A 183 -11.02 22.11 -3.93
N GLY A 184 -12.08 22.79 -4.34
CA GLY A 184 -13.17 23.25 -3.48
C GLY A 184 -14.47 22.51 -3.77
N TYR A 185 -15.24 22.21 -2.73
CA TYR A 185 -16.55 21.59 -2.86
C TYR A 185 -17.56 22.58 -3.46
N VAL A 186 -18.36 22.12 -4.43
CA VAL A 186 -19.42 22.92 -5.06
C VAL A 186 -20.78 22.39 -4.64
N SER A 187 -21.06 21.10 -4.90
CA SER A 187 -22.37 20.49 -4.60
C SER A 187 -22.33 18.96 -4.69
N GLY A 188 -23.46 18.31 -4.39
CA GLY A 188 -23.63 16.86 -4.54
C GLY A 188 -23.08 16.02 -3.38
N THR A 189 -23.15 14.69 -3.50
CA THR A 189 -22.74 13.78 -2.42
C THR A 189 -22.01 12.55 -2.95
N GLY A 190 -21.16 11.95 -2.12
CA GLY A 190 -20.48 10.69 -2.45
C GLY A 190 -19.65 10.79 -3.73
N ARG A 191 -19.88 9.85 -4.66
CA ARG A 191 -19.14 9.77 -5.93
C ARG A 191 -19.58 10.81 -6.97
N SER A 192 -20.77 11.40 -6.82
CA SER A 192 -21.33 12.39 -7.73
C SER A 192 -21.12 13.83 -7.25
N SER A 193 -20.37 14.07 -6.17
CA SER A 193 -20.08 15.44 -5.76
C SER A 193 -19.19 16.17 -6.76
N ILE A 194 -19.52 17.44 -6.97
CA ILE A 194 -18.87 18.36 -7.89
C ILE A 194 -17.84 19.16 -7.10
N TRP A 195 -16.62 19.21 -7.65
CA TRP A 195 -15.50 19.91 -7.07
C TRP A 195 -14.84 20.80 -8.12
N GLU A 196 -14.68 22.07 -7.79
CA GLU A 196 -13.92 23.01 -8.60
C GLU A 196 -12.43 22.73 -8.41
N SER A 197 -11.65 22.74 -9.50
CA SER A 197 -10.20 22.56 -9.43
C SER A 197 -9.49 23.89 -9.55
N TYR A 198 -8.58 24.18 -8.62
CA TYR A 198 -7.82 25.43 -8.62
C TYR A 198 -6.52 25.31 -9.43
N PRO A 199 -6.20 26.31 -10.27
CA PRO A 199 -4.96 26.34 -11.04
C PRO A 199 -3.71 26.16 -10.17
N THR A 200 -2.63 25.64 -10.74
CA THR A 200 -1.34 25.53 -10.03
C THR A 200 -0.89 26.89 -9.49
N GLY A 201 -0.39 26.91 -8.26
CA GLY A 201 -0.06 28.14 -7.53
C GLY A 201 -1.21 28.68 -6.67
N ASN A 202 -2.46 28.29 -6.95
CA ASN A 202 -3.62 28.67 -6.15
C ASN A 202 -4.01 27.56 -5.16
N SER A 203 -4.48 27.98 -3.98
CA SER A 203 -4.99 27.12 -2.91
C SER A 203 -6.14 27.84 -2.20
N SER A 204 -7.24 27.12 -1.97
CA SER A 204 -8.35 27.61 -1.16
C SER A 204 -8.99 26.46 -0.39
N ILE A 205 -9.50 26.75 0.81
CA ILE A 205 -10.22 25.80 1.64
C ILE A 205 -11.72 26.08 1.46
N ASN A 206 -12.36 25.22 0.67
CA ASN A 206 -13.81 25.19 0.55
C ASN A 206 -14.27 23.73 0.76
N PRO A 207 -14.44 23.29 2.02
CA PRO A 207 -14.71 21.90 2.35
C PRO A 207 -16.19 21.57 2.19
N GLN A 208 -16.50 20.29 2.00
CA GLN A 208 -17.88 19.80 2.07
C GLN A 208 -18.41 19.76 3.51
N PHE A 209 -17.52 19.56 4.48
CA PHE A 209 -17.86 19.29 5.87
C PHE A 209 -17.03 20.13 6.83
N TRP A 210 -17.67 20.45 7.95
CA TRP A 210 -17.11 21.15 9.10
C TRP A 210 -17.36 20.29 10.33
N ILE A 211 -16.51 20.41 11.35
CA ILE A 211 -16.71 19.76 12.65
C ILE A 211 -16.44 20.76 13.76
N ASP A 212 -17.30 20.78 14.78
CA ASP A 212 -17.05 21.57 15.97
C ASP A 212 -15.75 21.10 16.65
N LYS A 213 -14.85 22.04 16.96
CA LYS A 213 -13.56 21.77 17.60
C LYS A 213 -13.70 20.96 18.89
N ASP A 214 -14.79 21.13 19.64
CA ASP A 214 -15.03 20.42 20.90
C ASP A 214 -15.47 18.96 20.71
N LYS A 215 -15.88 18.58 19.49
CA LYS A 215 -16.14 17.19 19.11
C LYS A 215 -14.86 16.44 18.75
N LEU A 216 -13.73 17.13 18.60
CA LEU A 216 -12.44 16.50 18.32
C LEU A 216 -11.83 15.91 19.59
N SER A 217 -11.20 14.74 19.45
CA SER A 217 -10.40 14.15 20.52
C SER A 217 -9.29 15.12 20.99
N LEU A 218 -8.85 15.01 22.24
CA LEU A 218 -7.74 15.81 22.77
C LEU A 218 -6.48 15.69 21.90
N GLN A 219 -6.16 14.47 21.46
CA GLN A 219 -4.99 14.20 20.61
C GLN A 219 -5.13 14.90 19.24
N THR A 220 -6.30 14.85 18.63
CA THR A 220 -6.57 15.54 17.36
C THR A 220 -6.47 17.05 17.54
N ARG A 221 -7.04 17.61 18.62
CA ARG A 221 -6.96 19.04 18.92
C ARG A 221 -5.54 19.54 19.08
N GLU A 222 -4.67 18.79 19.74
CA GLU A 222 -3.24 19.15 19.83
C GLU A 222 -2.54 19.03 18.48
N ARG A 223 -2.83 17.99 17.71
CA ARG A 223 -2.18 17.74 16.41
C ARG A 223 -2.43 18.85 15.39
N ILE A 224 -3.67 19.34 15.31
CA ILE A 224 -4.05 20.39 14.35
C ILE A 224 -3.46 21.78 14.68
N LYS A 225 -2.78 21.94 15.82
CA LYS A 225 -2.01 23.16 16.16
C LYS A 225 -0.65 23.20 15.47
N SER A 226 -0.29 22.17 14.70
CA SER A 226 0.99 22.10 14.00
C SER A 226 0.78 21.74 12.53
N LYS A 227 1.69 22.24 11.69
CA LYS A 227 1.80 21.75 10.30
C LYS A 227 2.24 20.28 10.33
N ARG A 228 1.68 19.49 9.43
CA ARG A 228 1.93 18.04 9.36
C ARG A 228 1.81 17.54 7.95
N VAL A 229 2.36 16.37 7.68
CA VAL A 229 2.18 15.71 6.38
C VAL A 229 0.87 14.92 6.40
N GLY A 230 0.02 15.18 5.41
CA GLY A 230 -1.15 14.36 5.08
C GLY A 230 -0.88 13.62 3.79
N PHE A 231 -1.39 12.40 3.66
CA PHE A 231 -1.21 11.58 2.47
C PHE A 231 -2.50 10.86 2.11
N CYS A 232 -2.86 10.90 0.84
CA CYS A 232 -4.08 10.26 0.40
C CYS A 232 -3.94 8.74 0.47
N ASP A 233 -4.96 8.08 1.01
CA ASP A 233 -5.03 6.62 1.00
C ASP A 233 -4.95 6.10 -0.45
N ILE A 234 -4.33 4.94 -0.61
CA ILE A 234 -4.00 4.40 -1.92
C ILE A 234 -5.30 4.09 -2.68
N SER A 235 -5.51 4.77 -3.81
CA SER A 235 -6.63 4.47 -4.70
C SER A 235 -6.54 3.05 -5.27
N GLY A 236 -7.65 2.52 -5.82
CA GLY A 236 -7.85 1.11 -6.14
C GLY A 236 -6.63 0.41 -6.78
N GLN A 237 -6.51 -0.92 -6.55
CA GLN A 237 -5.31 -1.73 -6.85
C GLN A 237 -4.75 -1.65 -8.29
N THR A 238 -5.49 -0.98 -9.17
CA THR A 238 -5.39 -0.99 -10.61
C THR A 238 -4.95 0.34 -11.19
N ASN A 239 -4.92 1.39 -10.38
CA ASN A 239 -4.40 2.69 -10.78
C ASN A 239 -2.89 2.68 -10.63
N GLU A 240 -2.19 3.47 -11.46
CA GLU A 240 -0.79 3.78 -11.23
C GLU A 240 -0.64 4.34 -9.81
N ARG A 241 0.22 3.69 -9.04
CA ARG A 241 0.36 4.02 -7.62
C ARG A 241 1.25 5.24 -7.48
N THR A 242 0.62 6.41 -7.37
CA THR A 242 1.28 7.64 -6.96
C THR A 242 1.08 7.85 -5.47
N PHE A 243 2.15 8.16 -4.74
CA PHE A 243 2.06 8.65 -3.37
C PHE A 243 1.70 10.13 -3.40
N MET A 244 0.44 10.46 -3.10
CA MET A 244 -0.02 11.84 -3.02
C MET A 244 0.07 12.30 -1.57
N ALA A 245 0.98 13.24 -1.30
CA ALA A 245 1.14 13.84 0.00
C ALA A 245 1.36 15.34 -0.10
N SER A 246 0.93 16.08 0.91
CA SER A 246 1.13 17.53 1.01
C SER A 246 1.33 17.96 2.45
N LEU A 247 1.85 19.18 2.62
CA LEU A 247 1.90 19.84 3.92
C LEU A 247 0.49 20.36 4.26
N ILE A 248 -0.11 19.79 5.29
CA ILE A 248 -1.39 20.22 5.84
C ILE A 248 -1.14 21.36 6.84
N PRO A 249 -1.83 22.50 6.70
CA PRO A 249 -1.68 23.61 7.62
C PRO A 249 -2.32 23.33 8.97
N GLU A 250 -2.10 24.26 9.90
CA GLU A 250 -2.77 24.30 11.19
C GLU A 250 -4.26 24.61 11.03
N ASN A 251 -5.06 24.33 12.05
CA ASN A 251 -6.49 24.66 12.15
C ASN A 251 -7.39 24.02 11.07
N VAL A 252 -6.98 22.87 10.52
CA VAL A 252 -7.80 22.01 9.67
C VAL A 252 -7.71 20.58 10.16
N VAL A 253 -8.71 19.74 9.91
CA VAL A 253 -8.70 18.32 10.31
C VAL A 253 -8.86 17.41 9.09
N CYS A 254 -8.15 16.30 9.05
CA CYS A 254 -8.13 15.38 7.91
C CYS A 254 -9.08 14.20 8.12
N GLY A 255 -9.92 13.93 7.12
CA GLY A 255 -10.66 12.67 7.06
C GLY A 255 -9.73 11.48 6.87
N ASN A 256 -10.21 10.26 7.17
CA ASN A 256 -9.42 9.01 7.11
C ASN A 256 -8.94 8.57 5.71
N LYS A 257 -8.99 9.47 4.72
CA LYS A 257 -8.46 9.30 3.37
C LYS A 257 -7.35 10.30 3.06
N VAL A 258 -6.87 11.04 4.06
CA VAL A 258 -5.75 12.00 4.06
C VAL A 258 -4.88 11.75 5.30
#